data_AF-A0A661NGB7-F1
#
_entry.id   AF-A0A661NGB7-F1
#
_cell.length_a   1.000
_cell.length_b   1.000
_cell.length_c   1.000
_cell.angle_alpha   90.00
_cell.angle_beta   90.00
_cell.angle_gamma   90.00
#
_symmetry.space_group_name_H-M   'P 1'
#
loop_
_entity.id
_entity.type
_entity.pdbx_description
1 polymer ?
#
loop_
_entity_poly.entity_id
_entity_poly.type
_entity_poly.pdbx_seq_one_letter_code
_entity_poly.pdbx_strand_id
1 'polypeptide(L)'
;MSWFRKKHRHPDPRVRLEAVAASDDGDLLVELACRDDSPRVRLAAVQRLTNDAALQRVALDGKFLDARLAAVDRIDNQQLLAEIVKKRKNYELMGACFARIHDREILQAIANDTSYNPAARRLAVEQFADESYLNEVGQSVGPDTDADSEASVDALLATYGDVKVVRAIGRFRRSEKALRALGAIARRGGEAGELALEYLCRALASPNQKLRQLAEQQLARLRQPRQVTLLAASLDDPRLAEPIRRVLDAIDTPAARQVLGKDKK
;
A
#
# COMPACT_ATOMS: atom_id res chain seq x y z
N MET A 1 -6.53 26.95 51.31
CA MET A 1 -6.10 25.55 51.08
C MET A 1 -5.72 25.41 49.61
N SER A 2 -4.52 24.91 49.35
CA SER A 2 -3.77 24.95 48.07
C SER A 2 -4.60 24.66 46.80
N TRP A 3 -4.74 25.66 45.92
CA TRP A 3 -5.51 25.57 44.65
C TRP A 3 -4.64 25.35 43.39
N PHE A 4 -3.35 25.03 43.54
CA PHE A 4 -2.51 24.66 42.39
C PHE A 4 -2.67 23.18 42.06
N ARG A 5 -3.83 22.78 41.51
CA ARG A 5 -3.92 21.50 40.80
C ARG A 5 -3.03 21.63 39.55
N LYS A 6 -2.04 20.76 39.41
CA LYS A 6 -1.24 20.65 38.19
C LYS A 6 -2.20 20.59 37.00
N LYS A 7 -2.11 21.54 36.04
CA LYS A 7 -3.10 21.72 34.95
C LYS A 7 -3.38 20.42 34.18
N HIS A 8 -2.39 19.55 34.03
CA HIS A 8 -2.50 18.24 33.39
C HIS A 8 -3.35 17.20 34.14
N ARG A 9 -3.81 17.47 35.38
CA ARG A 9 -4.75 16.61 36.15
C ARG A 9 -6.12 17.25 36.36
N HIS A 10 -6.40 18.34 35.66
CA HIS A 10 -7.69 19.03 35.78
C HIS A 10 -8.83 18.15 35.22
N PRO A 11 -10.03 18.12 35.82
CA PRO A 11 -11.14 17.30 35.32
C PRO A 11 -11.59 17.71 33.91
N ASP A 12 -11.56 19.01 33.58
CA ASP A 12 -11.85 19.51 32.24
C ASP A 12 -10.70 19.19 31.26
N PRO A 13 -10.94 18.41 30.18
CA PRO A 13 -9.93 18.11 29.16
C PRO A 13 -9.41 19.35 28.41
N ARG A 14 -10.14 20.46 28.39
CA ARG A 14 -9.68 21.71 27.76
C ARG A 14 -8.50 22.32 28.52
N VAL A 15 -8.55 22.30 29.85
CA VAL A 15 -7.44 22.75 30.69
C VAL A 15 -6.23 21.83 30.56
N ARG A 16 -6.46 20.51 30.38
CA ARG A 16 -5.37 19.56 30.10
C ARG A 16 -4.77 19.75 28.72
N LEU A 17 -5.56 20.10 27.71
CA LEU A 17 -5.07 20.48 26.38
C LEU A 17 -4.17 21.71 26.43
N GLU A 18 -4.53 22.73 27.21
CA GLU A 18 -3.64 23.88 27.45
C GLU A 18 -2.33 23.46 28.12
N ALA A 19 -2.40 22.51 29.06
CA ALA A 19 -1.21 21.97 29.71
C ALA A 19 -0.29 21.25 28.70
N VAL A 20 -0.85 20.48 27.76
CA VAL A 20 -0.10 19.88 26.65
C VAL A 20 0.52 20.97 25.78
N ALA A 21 -0.28 21.96 25.37
CA ALA A 21 0.19 23.04 24.48
C ALA A 21 1.34 23.84 25.10
N ALA A 22 1.42 23.96 26.42
CA ALA A 22 2.47 24.70 27.12
C ALA A 22 3.64 23.82 27.63
N SER A 23 3.62 22.50 27.45
CA SER A 23 4.60 21.58 28.06
C SER A 23 5.71 21.14 27.11
N ASP A 24 6.96 21.38 27.50
CA ASP A 24 8.15 20.79 26.86
C ASP A 24 8.67 19.52 27.59
N ASP A 25 7.99 19.12 28.67
CA ASP A 25 8.29 17.89 29.42
C ASP A 25 7.82 16.67 28.61
N GLY A 26 8.79 15.98 27.99
CA GLY A 26 8.54 14.78 27.19
C GLY A 26 7.94 13.62 27.98
N ASP A 27 8.26 13.47 29.28
CA ASP A 27 7.70 12.39 30.09
C ASP A 27 6.25 12.66 30.45
N LEU A 28 5.90 13.92 30.75
CA LEU A 28 4.51 14.32 30.92
C LEU A 28 3.70 14.11 29.63
N LEU A 29 4.26 14.46 28.48
CA LEU A 29 3.61 14.25 27.18
C LEU A 29 3.39 12.76 26.91
N VAL A 30 4.36 11.89 27.21
CA VAL A 30 4.19 10.43 27.11
C VAL A 30 3.12 9.93 28.09
N GLU A 31 3.09 10.41 29.34
CA GLU A 31 2.06 10.03 30.32
C GLU A 31 0.66 10.35 29.80
N LEU A 32 0.45 11.57 29.31
CA LEU A 32 -0.83 12.03 28.79
C LEU A 32 -1.22 11.29 27.51
N ALA A 33 -0.29 11.10 26.58
CA ALA A 33 -0.51 10.30 25.37
C ALA A 33 -0.94 8.87 25.70
N CYS A 34 -0.34 8.24 26.70
CA CYS A 34 -0.62 6.86 27.06
C CYS A 34 -1.92 6.67 27.83
N ARG A 35 -2.34 7.62 28.67
CA ARG A 35 -3.34 7.36 29.71
C ARG A 35 -4.49 8.34 29.80
N ASP A 36 -4.43 9.52 29.19
CA ASP A 36 -5.53 10.49 29.30
C ASP A 36 -6.82 9.90 28.72
N ASP A 37 -7.95 10.07 29.43
CA ASP A 37 -9.22 9.52 28.98
C ASP A 37 -9.76 10.24 27.73
N SER A 38 -9.34 11.48 27.46
CA SER A 38 -9.74 12.25 26.29
C SER A 38 -8.86 11.93 25.07
N PRO A 39 -9.42 11.42 23.95
CA PRO A 39 -8.67 11.23 22.70
C PRO A 39 -7.99 12.51 22.21
N ARG A 40 -8.63 13.66 22.42
CA ARG A 40 -8.08 14.97 22.02
C ARG A 40 -6.79 15.28 22.75
N VAL A 41 -6.75 15.03 24.07
CA VAL A 41 -5.53 15.26 24.88
C VAL A 41 -4.44 14.27 24.47
N ARG A 42 -4.78 12.98 24.29
CA ARG A 42 -3.82 11.96 23.88
C ARG A 42 -3.14 12.30 22.55
N LEU A 43 -3.94 12.60 21.52
CA LEU A 43 -3.44 12.90 20.18
C LEU A 43 -2.64 14.21 20.15
N ALA A 44 -3.06 15.24 20.89
CA ALA A 44 -2.28 16.47 21.02
C ALA A 44 -0.93 16.21 21.70
N ALA A 45 -0.89 15.34 22.72
CA ALA A 45 0.35 14.98 23.39
C ALA A 45 1.30 14.22 22.44
N VAL A 46 0.79 13.24 21.68
CA VAL A 46 1.57 12.57 20.62
C VAL A 46 2.11 13.56 19.59
N GLN A 47 1.29 14.54 19.18
CA GLN A 47 1.71 15.55 18.21
C GLN A 47 2.88 16.42 18.67
N ARG A 48 3.03 16.57 19.99
CA ARG A 48 4.10 17.33 20.62
C ARG A 48 5.38 16.54 20.85
N LEU A 49 5.35 15.21 20.77
CA LEU A 49 6.56 14.39 20.88
C LEU A 49 7.39 14.50 19.61
N THR A 50 8.68 14.80 19.76
CA THR A 50 9.61 15.09 18.65
C THR A 50 10.69 14.04 18.43
N ASN A 51 10.81 13.05 19.31
CA ASN A 51 11.79 11.98 19.16
C ASN A 51 11.12 10.59 19.12
N ASP A 52 11.72 9.70 18.33
CA ASP A 52 11.18 8.37 18.10
C ASP A 52 11.16 7.50 19.36
N ALA A 53 12.06 7.71 20.31
CA ALA A 53 12.09 6.93 21.55
C ALA A 53 10.84 7.20 22.40
N ALA A 54 10.40 8.46 22.51
CA ALA A 54 9.17 8.81 23.21
C ALA A 54 7.93 8.31 22.46
N LEU A 55 7.90 8.41 21.13
CA LEU A 55 6.83 7.86 20.30
C LEU A 55 6.76 6.32 20.43
N GLN A 56 7.90 5.63 20.46
CA GLN A 56 7.97 4.19 20.67
C GLN A 56 7.37 3.79 22.03
N ARG A 57 7.67 4.54 23.10
CA ARG A 57 7.05 4.34 24.42
C ARG A 57 5.53 4.45 24.34
N VAL A 58 4.99 5.42 23.60
CA VAL A 58 3.53 5.53 23.40
C VAL A 58 2.98 4.34 22.61
N ALA A 59 3.64 3.94 21.52
CA ALA A 59 3.22 2.80 20.70
C ALA A 59 3.22 1.47 21.47
N LEU A 60 4.16 1.30 22.40
CA LEU A 60 4.26 0.15 23.27
C LEU A 60 3.24 0.23 24.41
N ASP A 61 3.24 1.29 25.20
CA ASP A 61 2.62 1.33 26.53
C ASP A 61 1.29 2.09 26.57
N GLY A 62 0.88 2.71 25.46
CA GLY A 62 -0.39 3.40 25.35
C GLY A 62 -1.57 2.50 25.67
N LYS A 63 -2.48 2.97 26.54
CA LYS A 63 -3.70 2.25 26.91
C LYS A 63 -4.68 2.15 25.74
N PHE A 64 -4.68 3.15 24.87
CA PHE A 64 -5.66 3.29 23.79
C PHE A 64 -4.99 3.15 22.41
N LEU A 65 -5.67 2.47 21.50
CA LEU A 65 -5.12 2.14 20.18
C LEU A 65 -4.88 3.39 19.32
N ASP A 66 -5.73 4.40 19.43
CA ASP A 66 -5.60 5.66 18.68
C ASP A 66 -4.26 6.37 18.94
N ALA A 67 -3.84 6.46 20.20
CA ALA A 67 -2.55 7.05 20.57
C ALA A 67 -1.37 6.20 20.06
N ARG A 68 -1.51 4.87 20.07
CA ARG A 68 -0.47 3.95 19.61
C ARG A 68 -0.27 4.04 18.10
N LEU A 69 -1.35 4.09 17.33
CA LEU A 69 -1.32 4.25 15.88
C LEU A 69 -0.75 5.62 15.50
N ALA A 70 -1.24 6.69 16.14
CA ALA A 70 -0.73 8.04 15.92
C ALA A 70 0.78 8.17 16.24
N ALA A 71 1.27 7.41 17.22
CA ALA A 71 2.69 7.37 17.53
C ALA A 71 3.48 6.62 16.45
N VAL A 72 3.01 5.44 16.02
CA VAL A 72 3.63 4.67 14.91
C VAL A 72 3.72 5.50 13.64
N ASP A 73 2.67 6.24 13.29
CA ASP A 73 2.64 7.09 12.09
C ASP A 73 3.72 8.19 12.07
N ARG A 74 4.31 8.49 13.23
CA ARG A 74 5.34 9.52 13.39
C ARG A 74 6.74 8.99 13.66
N ILE A 75 6.94 7.68 13.83
CA ILE A 75 8.26 7.09 14.05
C ILE A 75 8.96 6.91 12.71
N ASP A 76 10.10 7.57 12.52
CA ASP A 76 10.90 7.46 11.28
C ASP A 76 11.94 6.34 11.35
N ASN A 77 12.42 6.01 12.55
CA ASN A 77 13.35 4.91 12.77
C ASN A 77 12.65 3.54 12.61
N GLN A 78 12.89 2.90 11.46
CA GLN A 78 12.31 1.61 11.10
C GLN A 78 12.72 0.46 12.02
N GLN A 79 13.88 0.56 12.69
CA GLN A 79 14.30 -0.45 13.67
C GLN A 79 13.39 -0.43 14.91
N LEU A 80 12.97 0.76 15.35
CA LEU A 80 12.03 0.89 16.46
C LEU A 80 10.63 0.37 16.08
N LEU A 81 10.22 0.52 14.82
CA LEU A 81 9.00 -0.09 14.29
C LEU A 81 9.07 -1.62 14.33
N ALA A 82 10.19 -2.22 13.91
CA ALA A 82 10.41 -3.67 14.00
C ALA A 82 10.31 -4.16 15.46
N GLU A 83 10.90 -3.44 16.41
CA GLU A 83 10.77 -3.77 17.83
C GLU A 83 9.33 -3.70 18.35
N ILE A 84 8.51 -2.75 17.87
CA ILE A 84 7.09 -2.66 18.23
C ILE A 84 6.35 -3.91 17.72
N VAL A 85 6.59 -4.32 16.47
CA VAL A 85 6.02 -5.54 15.88
C VAL A 85 6.41 -6.78 16.71
N LYS A 86 7.66 -6.84 17.19
CA LYS A 86 8.14 -7.94 18.04
C LYS A 86 7.40 -8.01 19.37
N LYS A 87 7.22 -6.86 20.03
CA LYS A 87 6.65 -6.76 21.38
C LYS A 87 5.12 -6.80 21.43
N ARG A 88 4.43 -6.56 20.31
CA ARG A 88 2.96 -6.37 20.28
C ARG A 88 2.31 -7.24 19.19
N LYS A 89 1.34 -8.05 19.59
CA LYS A 89 0.63 -9.02 18.72
C LYS A 89 -0.70 -8.49 18.17
N ASN A 90 -0.86 -7.17 18.08
CA ASN A 90 -2.09 -6.54 17.56
C ASN A 90 -1.95 -6.33 16.04
N TYR A 91 -2.88 -6.89 15.25
CA TYR A 91 -2.81 -6.86 13.78
C TYR A 91 -2.86 -5.45 13.18
N GLU A 92 -3.69 -4.57 13.72
CA GLU A 92 -3.83 -3.20 13.23
C GLU A 92 -2.54 -2.40 13.46
N LEU A 93 -1.94 -2.52 14.65
CA LEU A 93 -0.65 -1.90 14.96
C LEU A 93 0.49 -2.48 14.12
N MET A 94 0.52 -3.82 13.92
CA MET A 94 1.50 -4.44 13.04
C MET A 94 1.37 -3.92 11.60
N GLY A 95 0.14 -3.81 11.08
CA GLY A 95 -0.12 -3.25 9.76
C GLY A 95 0.39 -1.82 9.61
N ALA A 96 0.17 -0.97 10.62
CA ALA A 96 0.70 0.38 10.65
C ALA A 96 2.24 0.42 10.67
N CYS A 97 2.89 -0.47 11.43
CA CYS A 97 4.36 -0.58 11.40
C CYS A 97 4.86 -1.02 10.02
N PHE A 98 4.29 -2.08 9.44
CA PHE A 98 4.70 -2.56 8.10
C PHE A 98 4.42 -1.57 6.98
N ALA A 99 3.45 -0.67 7.13
CA ALA A 99 3.24 0.43 6.17
C ALA A 99 4.40 1.44 6.16
N ARG A 100 5.28 1.41 7.16
CA ARG A 100 6.43 2.32 7.34
C ARG A 100 7.78 1.59 7.36
N ILE A 101 7.80 0.26 7.22
CA ILE A 101 9.03 -0.53 7.09
C ILE A 101 9.21 -0.90 5.62
N HIS A 102 10.25 -0.33 5.03
CA HIS A 102 10.66 -0.43 3.63
C HIS A 102 12.19 -0.63 3.51
N ASP A 103 12.84 -0.95 4.63
CA ASP A 103 14.22 -1.39 4.66
C ASP A 103 14.26 -2.91 4.48
N ARG A 104 14.90 -3.34 3.40
CA ARG A 104 15.00 -4.74 3.00
C ARG A 104 15.69 -5.61 4.06
N GLU A 105 16.75 -5.11 4.69
CA GLU A 105 17.49 -5.86 5.70
C GLU A 105 16.63 -6.07 6.95
N ILE A 106 15.86 -5.05 7.33
CA ILE A 106 14.90 -5.15 8.42
C ILE A 106 13.79 -6.16 8.10
N LEU A 107 13.20 -6.11 6.90
CA LEU A 107 12.15 -7.05 6.49
C LEU A 107 12.68 -8.50 6.47
N GLN A 108 13.88 -8.72 5.94
CA GLN A 108 14.52 -10.04 5.94
C GLN A 108 14.82 -10.53 7.36
N ALA A 109 15.29 -9.65 8.24
CA ALA A 109 15.55 -9.97 9.64
C ALA A 109 14.25 -10.40 10.36
N ILE A 110 13.14 -9.69 10.15
CA ILE A 110 11.83 -10.04 10.72
C ILE A 110 11.35 -11.40 10.17
N ALA A 111 11.46 -11.63 8.86
CA ALA A 111 11.02 -12.87 8.22
C ALA A 111 11.73 -14.12 8.79
N ASN A 112 13.02 -14.00 9.11
CA ASN A 112 13.87 -15.10 9.56
C ASN A 112 13.94 -15.26 11.08
N ASP A 113 13.56 -14.25 11.86
CA ASP A 113 13.60 -14.31 13.32
C ASP A 113 12.33 -14.99 13.89
N THR A 114 12.50 -16.22 14.39
CA THR A 114 11.42 -17.04 14.96
C THR A 114 10.81 -16.47 16.24
N SER A 115 11.45 -15.48 16.88
CA SER A 115 10.87 -14.78 18.03
C SER A 115 9.74 -13.81 17.63
N TYR A 116 9.63 -13.45 16.34
CA TYR A 116 8.44 -12.78 15.82
C TYR A 116 7.29 -13.77 15.63
N ASN A 117 6.07 -13.28 15.82
CA ASN A 117 4.88 -14.09 15.60
C ASN A 117 4.72 -14.48 14.10
N PRO A 118 4.08 -15.61 13.77
CA PRO A 118 3.99 -16.09 12.39
C PRO A 118 3.32 -15.11 11.41
N ALA A 119 2.38 -14.28 11.88
CA ALA A 119 1.74 -13.28 11.03
C ALA A 119 2.71 -12.15 10.65
N ALA A 120 3.51 -11.66 11.61
CA ALA A 120 4.55 -10.67 11.35
C ALA A 120 5.59 -11.20 10.36
N ARG A 121 6.07 -12.45 10.53
CA ARG A 121 7.02 -13.04 9.58
C ARG A 121 6.41 -13.19 8.19
N ARG A 122 5.14 -13.56 8.09
CA ARG A 122 4.43 -13.64 6.80
C ARG A 122 4.32 -12.27 6.12
N LEU A 123 3.91 -11.24 6.85
CA LEU A 123 3.84 -9.86 6.34
C LEU A 123 5.21 -9.35 5.89
N ALA A 124 6.26 -9.70 6.62
CA ALA A 124 7.63 -9.35 6.25
C ALA A 124 8.08 -10.08 4.98
N VAL A 125 7.75 -11.36 4.79
CA VAL A 125 8.01 -12.10 3.55
C VAL A 125 7.23 -11.51 2.38
N GLU A 126 5.96 -11.16 2.59
CA GLU A 126 5.14 -10.48 1.58
C GLU A 126 5.82 -9.18 1.14
N GLN A 127 6.13 -8.28 2.07
CA GLN A 127 6.80 -7.01 1.76
C GLN A 127 8.24 -7.17 1.21
N PHE A 128 9.00 -8.16 1.66
CA PHE A 128 10.35 -8.41 1.17
C PHE A 128 10.36 -8.95 -0.27
N ALA A 129 9.45 -9.87 -0.58
CA ALA A 129 9.24 -10.37 -1.94
C ALA A 129 8.78 -9.23 -2.86
N ASP A 130 7.95 -8.35 -2.32
CA ASP A 130 7.46 -7.15 -2.98
C ASP A 130 8.62 -6.18 -3.35
N GLU A 131 9.56 -5.88 -2.44
CA GLU A 131 10.69 -4.98 -2.70
C GLU A 131 11.80 -5.59 -3.58
N SER A 132 12.14 -6.87 -3.37
CA SER A 132 13.16 -7.53 -4.19
C SER A 132 12.74 -7.55 -5.66
N TYR A 133 11.46 -7.84 -5.92
CA TYR A 133 10.87 -7.76 -7.25
C TYR A 133 10.86 -6.33 -7.81
N LEU A 134 10.48 -5.31 -7.02
CA LEU A 134 10.46 -3.92 -7.47
C LEU A 134 11.85 -3.37 -7.82
N ASN A 135 12.90 -3.84 -7.15
CA ASN A 135 14.29 -3.47 -7.45
C ASN A 135 14.81 -4.16 -8.71
N GLU A 136 14.54 -5.45 -8.88
CA GLU A 136 14.90 -6.20 -10.09
C GLU A 136 14.17 -5.65 -11.33
N VAL A 137 12.87 -5.36 -11.21
CA VAL A 137 12.09 -4.68 -12.27
C VAL A 137 12.54 -3.23 -12.43
N GLY A 138 12.90 -2.52 -11.35
CA GLY A 138 13.35 -1.14 -11.41
C GLY A 138 14.71 -0.94 -12.08
N GLN A 139 15.58 -1.95 -12.02
CA GLN A 139 16.88 -1.96 -12.70
C GLN A 139 16.79 -2.47 -14.14
N SER A 140 15.81 -3.33 -14.46
CA SER A 140 15.59 -3.86 -15.82
C SER A 140 14.67 -3.00 -16.68
N VAL A 141 13.82 -2.16 -16.07
CA VAL A 141 12.88 -1.27 -16.77
C VAL A 141 13.35 0.17 -16.59
N GLY A 142 14.39 0.54 -17.34
CA GLY A 142 14.75 1.95 -17.56
C GLY A 142 13.59 2.73 -18.22
N PRO A 143 13.64 4.07 -18.23
CA PRO A 143 12.48 4.90 -18.56
C PRO A 143 11.92 4.72 -19.97
N ASP A 144 12.67 4.20 -20.93
CA ASP A 144 12.24 4.13 -22.33
C ASP A 144 12.91 2.95 -23.06
N THR A 145 12.24 1.80 -23.10
CA THR A 145 12.27 0.83 -24.23
C THR A 145 11.23 -0.27 -23.99
N ASP A 146 10.20 -0.32 -24.83
CA ASP A 146 9.14 -1.34 -24.77
C ASP A 146 9.68 -2.78 -24.94
N ALA A 147 10.82 -2.96 -25.61
CA ALA A 147 11.39 -4.27 -25.93
C ALA A 147 12.13 -4.94 -24.75
N ASP A 148 12.81 -4.17 -23.89
CA ASP A 148 13.56 -4.73 -22.74
C ASP A 148 12.64 -5.16 -21.59
N SER A 149 11.47 -4.53 -21.49
CA SER A 149 10.46 -4.87 -20.49
C SER A 149 9.80 -6.22 -20.74
N GLU A 150 9.62 -6.62 -22.00
CA GLU A 150 8.92 -7.86 -22.33
C GLU A 150 9.84 -9.07 -22.09
N ALA A 151 11.10 -9.04 -22.52
CA ALA A 151 12.08 -10.10 -22.27
C ALA A 151 12.36 -10.32 -20.77
N SER A 152 12.38 -9.24 -19.99
CA SER A 152 12.55 -9.30 -18.53
C SER A 152 11.36 -9.94 -17.83
N VAL A 153 10.15 -9.74 -18.37
CA VAL A 153 8.93 -10.40 -17.90
C VAL A 153 8.96 -11.90 -18.21
N ASP A 154 9.48 -12.36 -19.36
CA ASP A 154 9.65 -13.81 -19.63
C ASP A 154 10.48 -14.49 -18.55
N ALA A 155 11.64 -13.90 -18.24
CA ALA A 155 12.59 -14.46 -17.28
C ALA A 155 11.95 -14.61 -15.89
N LEU A 156 11.17 -13.61 -15.47
CA LEU A 156 10.47 -13.62 -14.20
C LEU A 156 9.35 -14.66 -14.14
N LEU A 157 8.51 -14.76 -15.19
CA LEU A 157 7.43 -15.74 -15.25
C LEU A 157 7.98 -17.17 -15.31
N ALA A 158 9.08 -17.39 -16.04
CA ALA A 158 9.75 -18.69 -16.14
C ALA A 158 10.38 -19.13 -14.80
N THR A 159 10.90 -18.19 -14.01
CA THR A 159 11.59 -18.49 -12.75
C THR A 159 10.62 -18.73 -11.59
N TYR A 160 9.55 -17.94 -11.48
CA TYR A 160 8.69 -17.91 -10.29
C TYR A 160 7.26 -18.43 -10.53
N GLY A 161 6.91 -18.74 -11.77
CA GLY A 161 5.63 -19.33 -12.15
C GLY A 161 4.56 -18.28 -12.48
N ASP A 162 3.96 -18.46 -13.66
CA ASP A 162 3.18 -17.48 -14.40
C ASP A 162 2.07 -16.78 -13.56
N VAL A 163 1.10 -17.56 -13.07
CA VAL A 163 -0.06 -17.03 -12.31
C VAL A 163 0.31 -16.49 -10.93
N LYS A 164 1.31 -17.09 -10.26
CA LYS A 164 1.72 -16.67 -8.91
C LYS A 164 2.31 -15.27 -8.93
N VAL A 165 3.15 -14.99 -9.93
CA VAL A 165 3.76 -13.68 -10.15
C VAL A 165 2.68 -12.64 -10.43
N VAL A 166 1.73 -12.91 -11.34
CA VAL A 166 0.63 -11.95 -11.61
C VAL A 166 -0.21 -11.66 -10.38
N ARG A 167 -0.49 -12.66 -9.53
CA ARG A 167 -1.20 -12.45 -8.26
C ARG A 167 -0.40 -11.56 -7.30
N ALA A 168 0.92 -11.70 -7.25
CA ALA A 168 1.76 -10.80 -6.45
C ALA A 168 1.66 -9.37 -7.00
N ILE A 169 1.87 -9.18 -8.30
CA ILE A 169 1.81 -7.86 -8.94
C ILE A 169 0.43 -7.19 -8.76
N GLY A 170 -0.66 -7.94 -8.91
CA GLY A 170 -2.03 -7.44 -8.78
C GLY A 170 -2.40 -6.95 -7.37
N ARG A 171 -1.63 -7.31 -6.33
CA ARG A 171 -1.83 -6.78 -4.97
C ARG A 171 -1.38 -5.32 -4.87
N PHE A 172 -0.48 -4.85 -5.73
CA PHE A 172 -0.01 -3.46 -5.76
C PHE A 172 -0.93 -2.53 -6.56
N ARG A 173 -2.20 -2.46 -6.14
CA ARG A 173 -3.24 -1.66 -6.83
C ARG A 173 -2.93 -0.16 -6.95
N ARG A 174 -1.91 0.33 -6.24
CA ARG A 174 -1.47 1.73 -6.21
C ARG A 174 -0.12 2.01 -6.89
N SER A 175 0.52 0.99 -7.47
CA SER A 175 1.85 1.12 -8.09
C SER A 175 1.76 1.28 -9.60
N GLU A 176 2.33 2.36 -10.13
CA GLU A 176 2.43 2.57 -11.58
C GLU A 176 3.30 1.50 -12.25
N LYS A 177 4.40 1.10 -11.59
CA LYS A 177 5.29 0.05 -12.11
C LYS A 177 4.55 -1.28 -12.21
N ALA A 178 3.74 -1.61 -11.20
CA ALA A 178 2.92 -2.82 -11.22
C ALA A 178 1.90 -2.80 -12.37
N LEU A 179 1.23 -1.67 -12.61
CA LEU A 179 0.30 -1.54 -13.74
C LEU A 179 1.00 -1.70 -15.09
N ARG A 180 2.21 -1.14 -15.26
CA ARG A 180 3.01 -1.34 -16.49
C ARG A 180 3.38 -2.81 -16.68
N ALA A 181 3.83 -3.50 -15.62
CA ALA A 181 4.14 -4.92 -15.66
C ALA A 181 2.90 -5.77 -16.01
N LEU A 182 1.75 -5.49 -15.39
CA LEU A 182 0.48 -6.12 -15.75
C LEU A 182 0.10 -5.86 -17.21
N GLY A 183 0.36 -4.66 -17.73
CA GLY A 183 0.16 -4.32 -19.14
C GLY A 183 0.99 -5.18 -20.08
N ALA A 184 2.28 -5.36 -19.77
CA ALA A 184 3.17 -6.23 -20.54
C ALA A 184 2.70 -7.70 -20.50
N ILE A 185 2.30 -8.19 -19.33
CA ILE A 185 1.80 -9.55 -19.16
C ILE A 185 0.47 -9.76 -19.89
N ALA A 186 -0.45 -8.79 -19.79
CA ALA A 186 -1.76 -8.83 -20.45
C ALA A 186 -1.64 -8.98 -21.96
N ARG A 187 -0.65 -8.31 -22.61
CA ARG A 187 -0.41 -8.39 -24.05
C ARG A 187 0.11 -9.76 -24.53
N ARG A 188 0.71 -10.56 -23.64
CA ARG A 188 1.18 -11.92 -23.97
C ARG A 188 0.03 -12.90 -24.12
N GLY A 189 -1.01 -12.75 -23.30
CA GLY A 189 -2.11 -13.70 -23.22
C GLY A 189 -1.77 -14.89 -22.32
N GLY A 190 -2.47 -16.00 -22.51
CA GLY A 190 -2.41 -17.14 -21.57
C GLY A 190 -3.02 -16.82 -20.21
N GLU A 191 -3.00 -17.78 -19.29
CA GLU A 191 -3.69 -17.67 -17.99
C GLU A 191 -3.21 -16.45 -17.17
N ALA A 192 -1.92 -16.15 -17.21
CA ALA A 192 -1.35 -14.96 -16.58
C ALA A 192 -1.80 -13.65 -17.24
N GLY A 193 -1.88 -13.60 -18.58
CA GLY A 193 -2.39 -12.45 -19.30
C GLY A 193 -3.86 -12.17 -18.98
N GLU A 194 -4.68 -13.22 -18.90
CA GLU A 194 -6.10 -13.10 -18.53
C GLU A 194 -6.26 -12.54 -17.10
N LEU A 195 -5.46 -13.04 -16.15
CA LEU A 195 -5.46 -12.52 -14.78
C LEU A 195 -4.92 -11.08 -14.71
N ALA A 196 -3.92 -10.73 -15.52
CA ALA A 196 -3.38 -9.38 -15.59
C ALA A 196 -4.42 -8.38 -16.12
N LEU A 197 -5.21 -8.78 -17.12
CA LEU A 197 -6.36 -8.01 -17.61
C LEU A 197 -7.37 -7.75 -16.49
N GLU A 198 -7.69 -8.76 -15.67
CA GLU A 198 -8.62 -8.59 -14.54
C GLU A 198 -8.13 -7.49 -13.56
N TYR A 199 -6.84 -7.49 -13.23
CA TYR A 199 -6.27 -6.45 -12.37
C TYR A 199 -6.26 -5.07 -13.01
N LEU A 200 -5.96 -4.96 -14.31
CA LEU A 200 -6.02 -3.70 -15.05
C LEU A 200 -7.46 -3.16 -15.14
N CYS A 201 -8.45 -4.01 -15.39
CA CYS A 201 -9.86 -3.65 -15.38
C CYS A 201 -10.29 -3.09 -14.01
N ARG A 202 -9.88 -3.74 -12.91
CA ARG A 202 -10.13 -3.22 -11.56
C ARG A 202 -9.47 -1.86 -11.32
N ALA A 203 -8.31 -1.61 -11.92
CA ALA A 203 -7.61 -0.32 -11.80
C ALA A 203 -8.33 0.83 -12.54
N LEU A 204 -9.14 0.54 -13.56
CA LEU A 204 -10.01 1.54 -14.22
C LEU A 204 -11.04 2.15 -13.25
N ALA A 205 -11.45 1.41 -12.21
CA ALA A 205 -12.34 1.91 -11.17
C ALA A 205 -11.62 2.66 -10.02
N SER A 206 -10.30 2.87 -10.12
CA SER A 206 -9.53 3.53 -9.07
C SER A 206 -9.98 4.99 -8.84
N PRO A 207 -10.05 5.47 -7.58
CA PRO A 207 -10.29 6.90 -7.32
C PRO A 207 -9.09 7.77 -7.73
N ASN A 208 -7.90 7.18 -7.88
CA ASN A 208 -6.70 7.89 -8.32
C ASN A 208 -6.69 8.04 -9.85
N GLN A 209 -6.83 9.27 -10.33
CA GLN A 209 -6.87 9.59 -11.75
C GLN A 209 -5.62 9.11 -12.52
N LYS A 210 -4.43 9.25 -11.94
CA LYS A 210 -3.17 8.88 -12.60
C LYS A 210 -3.10 7.37 -12.85
N LEU A 211 -3.54 6.58 -11.87
CA LEU A 211 -3.57 5.11 -11.99
C LEU A 211 -4.62 4.64 -12.99
N ARG A 212 -5.79 5.29 -13.04
CA ARG A 212 -6.79 5.01 -14.08
C ARG A 212 -6.25 5.26 -15.47
N GLN A 213 -5.66 6.43 -15.69
CA GLN A 213 -5.08 6.81 -16.99
C GLN A 213 -3.98 5.83 -17.41
N LEU A 214 -3.13 5.40 -16.47
CA LEU A 214 -2.11 4.42 -16.76
C LEU A 214 -2.71 3.04 -17.13
N ALA A 215 -3.74 2.60 -16.42
CA ALA A 215 -4.44 1.37 -16.77
C ALA A 215 -5.09 1.45 -18.17
N GLU A 216 -5.73 2.58 -18.50
CA GLU A 216 -6.27 2.85 -19.84
C GLU A 216 -5.16 2.78 -20.90
N GLN A 217 -4.01 3.43 -20.67
CA GLN A 217 -2.85 3.39 -21.57
C GLN A 217 -2.31 1.97 -21.79
N GLN A 218 -2.23 1.16 -20.73
CA GLN A 218 -1.75 -0.22 -20.85
C GLN A 218 -2.73 -1.11 -21.62
N LEU A 219 -4.04 -0.96 -21.37
CA LEU A 219 -5.07 -1.73 -22.07
C LEU A 219 -5.24 -1.29 -23.54
N ALA A 220 -5.04 -0.01 -23.85
CA ALA A 220 -5.12 0.50 -25.23
C ALA A 220 -4.07 -0.12 -26.17
N ARG A 221 -3.02 -0.73 -25.61
CA ARG A 221 -1.96 -1.41 -26.35
C ARG A 221 -2.28 -2.86 -26.70
N LEU A 222 -3.43 -3.39 -26.31
CA LEU A 222 -3.84 -4.76 -26.66
C LEU A 222 -4.08 -4.87 -28.17
N ARG A 223 -3.50 -5.92 -28.78
CA ARG A 223 -3.65 -6.19 -30.23
C ARG A 223 -4.26 -7.55 -30.53
N GLN A 224 -4.16 -8.52 -29.61
CA GLN A 224 -4.66 -9.87 -29.86
C GLN A 224 -6.19 -9.93 -29.71
N PRO A 225 -6.92 -10.51 -30.69
CA PRO A 225 -8.39 -10.58 -30.65
C PRO A 225 -8.94 -11.21 -29.37
N ARG A 226 -8.32 -12.29 -28.87
CA ARG A 226 -8.74 -12.97 -27.63
C ARG A 226 -8.71 -12.03 -26.42
N GLN A 227 -7.65 -11.25 -26.26
CA GLN A 227 -7.53 -10.29 -25.14
C GLN A 227 -8.55 -9.17 -25.24
N VAL A 228 -8.83 -8.70 -26.46
CA VAL A 228 -9.86 -7.68 -26.71
C VAL A 228 -11.25 -8.21 -26.35
N THR A 229 -11.56 -9.45 -26.71
CA THR A 229 -12.82 -10.11 -26.31
C THR A 229 -12.94 -10.28 -24.80
N LEU A 230 -11.85 -10.66 -24.12
CA LEU A 230 -11.83 -10.77 -22.66
C LEU A 230 -12.00 -9.43 -21.96
N LEU A 231 -11.37 -8.37 -22.48
CA LEU A 231 -11.59 -7.00 -22.01
C LEU A 231 -13.07 -6.60 -22.19
N ALA A 232 -13.66 -6.92 -23.35
CA ALA A 232 -15.06 -6.64 -23.64
C ALA A 232 -16.04 -7.36 -22.70
N ALA A 233 -15.69 -8.54 -22.17
CA ALA A 233 -16.51 -9.25 -21.20
C ALA A 233 -16.73 -8.45 -19.90
N SER A 234 -15.90 -7.44 -19.61
CA SER A 234 -16.07 -6.57 -18.46
C SER A 234 -17.05 -5.41 -18.70
N LEU A 235 -17.65 -5.28 -19.90
CA LEU A 235 -18.70 -4.30 -20.20
C LEU A 235 -19.98 -4.51 -19.39
N ASP A 236 -20.20 -5.72 -18.88
CA ASP A 236 -21.36 -6.06 -18.04
C ASP A 236 -21.29 -5.42 -16.64
N ASP A 237 -20.11 -4.97 -16.18
CA ASP A 237 -19.99 -4.20 -14.94
C ASP A 237 -20.30 -2.71 -15.22
N PRO A 238 -21.38 -2.14 -14.64
CA PRO A 238 -21.78 -0.76 -14.89
C PRO A 238 -20.70 0.27 -14.54
N ARG A 239 -19.80 -0.06 -13.61
CA ARG A 239 -18.70 0.83 -13.19
C ARG A 239 -17.58 0.88 -14.22
N LEU A 240 -17.46 -0.15 -15.04
CA LEU A 240 -16.39 -0.32 -16.01
C LEU A 240 -16.85 -0.09 -17.45
N ALA A 241 -18.16 -0.13 -17.71
CA ALA A 241 -18.74 -0.01 -19.06
C ALA A 241 -18.19 1.21 -19.85
N GLU A 242 -18.25 2.41 -19.28
CA GLU A 242 -17.74 3.63 -19.94
C GLU A 242 -16.21 3.64 -20.09
N PRO A 243 -15.39 3.38 -19.04
CA PRO A 243 -13.95 3.22 -19.18
C PRO A 243 -13.55 2.21 -20.26
N ILE A 244 -14.19 1.05 -20.30
CA ILE A 244 -13.89 -0.01 -21.27
C ILE A 244 -14.25 0.42 -22.68
N ARG A 245 -15.40 1.08 -22.89
CA ARG A 245 -15.76 1.62 -24.21
C ARG A 245 -14.69 2.58 -24.74
N ARG A 246 -14.17 3.48 -23.88
CA ARG A 246 -13.07 4.39 -24.26
C ARG A 246 -11.79 3.63 -24.63
N VAL A 247 -11.46 2.59 -23.86
CA VAL A 247 -10.28 1.76 -24.14
C VAL A 247 -10.46 1.00 -25.45
N LEU A 248 -11.61 0.37 -25.69
CA LEU A 248 -11.92 -0.33 -26.95
C LEU A 248 -11.86 0.61 -28.15
N ASP A 249 -12.34 1.84 -27.98
CA ASP A 249 -12.25 2.88 -29.00
C ASP A 249 -10.79 3.23 -29.33
N ALA A 250 -9.93 3.32 -28.31
CA ALA A 250 -8.50 3.58 -28.48
C ALA A 250 -7.72 2.39 -29.07
N ILE A 251 -8.16 1.15 -28.82
CA ILE A 251 -7.54 -0.06 -29.39
C ILE A 251 -7.73 -0.11 -30.91
N ASP A 252 -8.93 0.21 -31.40
CA ASP A 252 -9.32 0.33 -32.82
C ASP A 252 -8.95 -0.88 -33.72
N THR A 253 -8.92 -2.08 -33.15
CA THR A 253 -8.75 -3.34 -33.92
C THR A 253 -10.10 -3.83 -34.45
N PRO A 254 -10.15 -4.70 -35.48
CA PRO A 254 -11.40 -5.27 -35.97
C PRO A 254 -12.25 -5.91 -34.85
N ALA A 255 -11.63 -6.63 -33.93
CA ALA A 255 -12.34 -7.20 -32.78
C ALA A 255 -12.96 -6.12 -31.88
N ALA A 256 -12.26 -5.01 -31.65
CA ALA A 256 -12.79 -3.90 -30.84
C ALA A 256 -13.93 -3.17 -31.55
N ARG A 257 -13.80 -2.91 -32.85
CA ARG A 257 -14.86 -2.29 -33.66
C ARG A 257 -16.11 -3.16 -33.73
N GLN A 258 -15.94 -4.48 -33.84
CA GLN A 258 -17.03 -5.44 -33.83
C GLN A 258 -17.79 -5.38 -32.50
N VAL A 259 -17.07 -5.38 -31.37
CA VAL A 259 -17.67 -5.23 -30.03
C VAL A 259 -18.43 -3.91 -29.88
N LEU A 260 -17.89 -2.81 -30.43
CA LEU A 260 -18.53 -1.49 -30.42
C LEU A 260 -19.66 -1.33 -31.46
N GLY A 261 -19.89 -2.33 -32.31
CA GLY A 261 -20.88 -2.25 -33.40
C GLY A 261 -20.53 -1.27 -34.51
N LYS A 262 -19.25 -0.90 -34.67
CA LYS A 262 -18.75 0.08 -35.64
C LYS A 262 -18.48 -0.48 -37.04
N ASP A 263 -18.40 -1.80 -37.20
CA ASP A 263 -18.11 -2.46 -38.49
C ASP A 263 -19.32 -2.52 -39.46
N LYS A 264 -20.47 -1.93 -39.11
CA LYS A 264 -21.69 -1.92 -39.94
C LYS A 264 -21.89 -0.63 -40.75
N LYS A 265 -20.81 0.03 -41.20
CA LYS A 265 -20.88 1.15 -42.15
C LYS A 265 -19.98 0.90 -43.36
#